data_AF-A0A119CY89-F1
#
_entry.id   AF-A0A119CY89-F1
#
_cell.length_a   1.000
_cell.length_b   1.000
_cell.length_c   1.000
_cell.angle_alpha   90.00
_cell.angle_beta   90.00
_cell.angle_gamma   90.00
#
_symmetry.space_group_name_H-M   'P 1'
#
loop_
_entity.id
_entity.type
_entity.pdbx_description
1 polymer ?
#
loop_
_entity_poly.entity_id
_entity_poly.type
_entity_poly.pdbx_seq_one_letter_code
_entity_poly.pdbx_strand_id
1 'polypeptide(L)'
;MRTWLMLFLLGVGTVHAADMIALRYVDQDPGDPSYLTRILVTADYMRMDDGNDDGDFLLLDRRQRQVTNVTRDNKLAMVFTAGALPPKPAGWKPRLDTQPAAPGTQRFSLVLKEVVCSEGVAARAAAPDAARAMAELKFVLAAMQYRVWEASPRELQHDCDLANLVWESGATLKLGLPLEEREYTGRTRQLESESKHPLQPELFRVPEGMTAINAPS
;
A
#
# COMPACT_ATOMS: atom_id res chain seq x y z
N MET A 1 -20.75 -37.11 -56.70
CA MET A 1 -21.06 -36.47 -55.41
C MET A 1 -19.82 -36.60 -54.53
N ARG A 2 -19.12 -35.49 -54.24
CA ARG A 2 -17.88 -35.47 -53.45
C ARG A 2 -18.21 -34.87 -52.08
N THR A 3 -18.22 -35.70 -51.05
CA THR A 3 -18.42 -35.31 -49.66
C THR A 3 -17.11 -34.75 -49.10
N TRP A 4 -17.13 -33.48 -48.69
CA TRP A 4 -16.00 -32.79 -48.08
C TRP A 4 -16.14 -32.89 -46.55
N LEU A 5 -15.17 -33.53 -45.91
CA LEU A 5 -15.10 -33.68 -44.46
C LEU A 5 -14.39 -32.45 -43.88
N MET A 6 -15.12 -31.55 -43.24
CA MET A 6 -14.53 -30.43 -42.48
C MET A 6 -14.10 -30.92 -41.10
N LEU A 7 -12.80 -30.84 -40.83
CA LEU A 7 -12.17 -31.10 -39.55
C LEU A 7 -12.28 -29.84 -38.68
N PHE A 8 -13.09 -29.89 -37.61
CA PHE A 8 -13.13 -28.84 -36.60
C PHE A 8 -11.93 -28.99 -35.65
N LEU A 9 -10.96 -28.08 -35.77
CA LEU A 9 -9.90 -27.88 -34.77
C LEU A 9 -10.47 -27.04 -33.61
N LEU A 10 -10.75 -27.71 -32.50
CA LEU A 10 -11.03 -27.06 -31.21
C LEU A 10 -9.73 -26.47 -30.66
N GLY A 11 -9.56 -25.16 -30.78
CA GLY A 11 -8.51 -24.41 -30.07
C GLY A 11 -8.81 -24.40 -28.57
N VAL A 12 -8.08 -25.20 -27.80
CA VAL A 12 -8.06 -25.13 -26.35
C VAL A 12 -7.28 -23.87 -25.96
N GLY A 13 -7.99 -22.78 -25.68
CA GLY A 13 -7.39 -21.61 -25.07
C GLY A 13 -6.91 -21.96 -23.67
N THR A 14 -5.59 -21.87 -23.44
CA THR A 14 -5.03 -21.97 -22.10
C THR A 14 -5.49 -20.73 -21.32
N VAL A 15 -6.48 -20.90 -20.45
CA VAL A 15 -6.79 -19.89 -19.43
C VAL A 15 -5.59 -19.83 -18.50
N HIS A 16 -4.68 -18.87 -18.72
CA HIS A 16 -3.68 -18.54 -17.72
C HIS A 16 -4.44 -18.09 -16.47
N ALA A 17 -4.29 -18.84 -15.38
CA ALA A 17 -4.76 -18.38 -14.08
C ALA A 17 -4.07 -17.05 -13.80
N ALA A 18 -4.84 -16.02 -13.47
CA ALA A 18 -4.28 -14.77 -13.01
C ALA A 18 -3.48 -15.05 -11.73
N ASP A 19 -2.40 -14.29 -11.54
CA ASP A 19 -1.55 -14.38 -10.36
C ASP A 19 -1.75 -13.14 -9.46
N MET A 20 -1.37 -13.28 -8.20
CA MET A 20 -1.21 -12.18 -7.24
C MET A 20 0.22 -12.16 -6.69
N ILE A 21 0.71 -10.97 -6.35
CA ILE A 21 1.95 -10.78 -5.61
C ILE A 21 1.62 -10.82 -4.13
N ALA A 22 2.41 -11.54 -3.34
CA ALA A 22 2.35 -11.50 -1.88
C ALA A 22 3.66 -10.95 -1.32
N LEU A 23 3.55 -9.98 -0.42
CA LEU A 23 4.66 -9.43 0.33
C LEU A 23 4.42 -9.70 1.82
N ARG A 24 5.48 -10.00 2.54
CA ARG A 24 5.47 -10.09 4.00
C ARG A 24 6.44 -9.08 4.56
N TYR A 25 5.94 -8.25 5.46
CA TYR A 25 6.69 -7.25 6.19
C TYR A 25 6.66 -7.55 7.67
N VAL A 26 7.77 -7.32 8.35
CA VAL A 26 7.82 -7.18 9.80
C VAL A 26 7.81 -5.69 10.09
N ASP A 27 6.71 -5.22 10.66
CA ASP A 27 6.55 -3.85 11.11
C ASP A 27 6.77 -3.77 12.63
N GLN A 28 7.19 -2.61 13.10
CA GLN A 28 7.32 -2.34 14.52
C GLN A 28 7.03 -0.88 14.80
N ASP A 29 6.08 -0.62 15.69
CA ASP A 29 5.83 0.71 16.23
C ASP A 29 6.72 0.98 17.46
N PRO A 30 7.05 2.26 17.75
CA PRO A 30 7.95 2.61 18.83
C PRO A 30 7.43 2.14 20.20
N GLY A 31 8.17 1.27 20.86
CA GLY A 31 7.82 0.74 22.18
C GLY A 31 6.93 -0.51 22.16
N ASP A 32 6.47 -0.94 20.98
CA ASP A 32 5.65 -2.14 20.81
C ASP A 32 6.47 -3.33 20.27
N PRO A 33 6.02 -4.58 20.48
CA PRO A 33 6.56 -5.74 19.80
C PRO A 33 6.40 -5.64 18.29
N SER A 34 7.30 -6.30 17.54
CA SER A 34 7.13 -6.41 16.10
C SER A 34 5.92 -7.28 15.73
N TYR A 35 5.31 -6.98 14.60
CA TYR A 35 4.14 -7.68 14.09
C TYR A 35 4.22 -7.88 12.58
N LEU A 36 3.52 -8.91 12.09
CA LEU A 36 3.48 -9.24 10.67
C LEU A 36 2.47 -8.36 9.94
N THR A 37 2.86 -7.86 8.77
CA THR A 37 1.95 -7.26 7.80
C THR A 37 2.11 -8.00 6.48
N ARG A 38 1.02 -8.55 5.95
CA ARG A 38 0.98 -9.16 4.62
C ARG A 38 0.28 -8.20 3.65
N ILE A 39 0.87 -8.02 2.48
CA ILE A 39 0.29 -7.25 1.38
C ILE A 39 0.08 -8.18 0.19
N LEU A 40 -1.15 -8.26 -0.31
CA LEU A 40 -1.51 -8.99 -1.51
C LEU A 40 -1.90 -8.02 -2.61
N VAL A 41 -1.35 -8.18 -3.83
CA VAL A 41 -1.57 -7.23 -4.93
C VAL A 41 -1.97 -7.97 -6.20
N THR A 42 -3.01 -7.43 -6.85
CA THR A 42 -3.47 -7.79 -8.19
C THR A 42 -3.54 -6.53 -9.05
N ALA A 43 -3.88 -6.69 -10.33
CA ALA A 43 -4.11 -5.55 -11.21
C ALA A 43 -5.21 -4.60 -10.69
N ASP A 44 -6.21 -5.12 -9.99
CA ASP A 44 -7.41 -4.35 -9.61
C ASP A 44 -7.48 -4.02 -8.11
N TYR A 45 -6.76 -4.77 -7.27
CA TYR A 45 -6.86 -4.66 -5.82
C TYR A 45 -5.51 -4.75 -5.13
N MET A 46 -5.41 -4.12 -3.97
CA MET A 46 -4.40 -4.40 -2.95
C MET A 46 -5.10 -4.69 -1.62
N ARG A 47 -4.71 -5.76 -0.95
CA ARG A 47 -5.14 -6.09 0.41
C ARG A 47 -3.96 -6.00 1.36
N MET A 48 -4.17 -5.47 2.56
CA MET A 48 -3.21 -5.47 3.66
C MET A 48 -3.88 -6.07 4.90
N ASP A 49 -3.25 -7.09 5.49
CA ASP A 49 -3.72 -7.78 6.70
C ASP A 49 -2.54 -8.30 7.54
N ASP A 50 -2.83 -9.04 8.61
CA ASP A 50 -1.86 -9.63 9.53
C ASP A 50 -1.37 -11.03 9.12
N GLY A 51 -1.79 -11.53 7.95
CA GLY A 51 -1.55 -12.91 7.51
C GLY A 51 -2.71 -13.87 7.74
N ASN A 52 -3.76 -13.47 8.46
CA ASN A 52 -4.97 -14.26 8.66
C ASN A 52 -6.04 -13.89 7.60
N ASP A 53 -6.44 -14.87 6.78
CA ASP A 53 -7.44 -14.66 5.73
C ASP A 53 -8.82 -14.28 6.30
N ASP A 54 -9.12 -14.78 7.50
CA ASP A 54 -10.34 -14.54 8.27
C ASP A 54 -10.23 -13.35 9.23
N GLY A 55 -9.11 -12.64 9.23
CA GLY A 55 -8.87 -11.46 10.07
C GLY A 55 -9.39 -10.16 9.45
N ASP A 56 -9.11 -9.07 10.17
CA ASP A 56 -9.34 -7.70 9.70
C ASP A 56 -8.37 -7.34 8.57
N PHE A 57 -8.80 -6.46 7.67
CA PHE A 57 -7.97 -6.07 6.54
C PHE A 57 -8.34 -4.71 5.96
N LEU A 58 -7.36 -4.07 5.32
CA LEU A 58 -7.55 -2.95 4.42
C LEU A 58 -7.60 -3.48 2.98
N LEU A 59 -8.58 -3.02 2.20
CA LEU A 59 -8.74 -3.35 0.79
C LEU A 59 -8.78 -2.06 -0.04
N LEU A 60 -7.77 -1.85 -0.86
CA LEU A 60 -7.78 -0.86 -1.93
C LEU A 60 -8.41 -1.47 -3.18
N ASP A 61 -9.52 -0.89 -3.65
CA ASP A 61 -9.99 -1.01 -5.03
C ASP A 61 -9.28 0.06 -5.88
N ARG A 62 -8.41 -0.39 -6.79
CA ARG A 62 -7.56 0.48 -7.62
C ARG A 62 -8.33 1.12 -8.77
N ARG A 63 -9.42 0.49 -9.21
CA ARG A 63 -10.29 1.02 -10.26
C ARG A 63 -11.14 2.16 -9.73
N GLN A 64 -11.70 1.98 -8.54
CA GLN A 64 -12.52 2.98 -7.87
C GLN A 64 -11.71 3.99 -7.07
N ARG A 65 -10.42 3.73 -6.82
CA ARG A 65 -9.54 4.52 -5.96
C ARG A 65 -10.16 4.73 -4.57
N GLN A 66 -10.60 3.61 -4.01
CA GLN A 66 -11.30 3.55 -2.74
C GLN A 66 -10.62 2.53 -1.84
N VAL A 67 -10.50 2.87 -0.56
CA VAL A 67 -9.98 1.96 0.47
C VAL A 67 -11.12 1.59 1.39
N THR A 68 -11.30 0.30 1.67
CA THR A 68 -12.23 -0.19 2.68
C THR A 68 -11.44 -0.82 3.81
N ASN A 69 -11.60 -0.31 5.03
CA ASN A 69 -11.15 -0.98 6.24
C ASN A 69 -12.26 -1.91 6.74
N VAL A 70 -11.99 -3.20 6.76
CA VAL A 70 -12.93 -4.23 7.20
C VAL A 70 -12.55 -4.69 8.60
N THR A 71 -13.45 -4.43 9.55
CA THR A 71 -13.36 -4.91 10.94
C THR A 71 -14.45 -5.94 11.17
N ARG A 72 -14.06 -7.21 11.23
CA ARG A 72 -15.00 -8.35 11.22
C ARG A 72 -15.75 -8.50 12.53
N ASP A 73 -15.07 -8.33 13.67
CA ASP A 73 -15.67 -8.50 15.00
C ASP A 73 -16.92 -7.63 15.20
N ASN A 74 -16.89 -6.41 14.66
CA ASN A 74 -18.00 -5.46 14.74
C ASN A 74 -18.84 -5.38 13.46
N LYS A 75 -18.55 -6.23 12.45
CA LYS A 75 -19.18 -6.24 11.12
C LYS A 75 -19.19 -4.85 10.45
N LEU A 76 -18.07 -4.14 10.51
CA LEU A 76 -17.93 -2.79 9.94
C LEU A 76 -17.05 -2.81 8.69
N ALA A 77 -17.49 -2.07 7.67
CA ALA A 77 -16.69 -1.76 6.50
C ALA A 77 -16.60 -0.23 6.36
N MET A 78 -15.51 0.35 6.85
CA MET A 78 -15.29 1.79 6.77
C MET A 78 -14.64 2.15 5.43
N VAL A 79 -15.31 2.99 4.65
CA VAL A 79 -14.97 3.31 3.26
C VAL A 79 -14.33 4.67 3.17
N PHE A 80 -13.14 4.73 2.59
CA PHE A 80 -12.34 5.94 2.38
C PHE A 80 -12.18 6.19 0.88
N THR A 81 -12.41 7.44 0.46
CA THR A 81 -12.12 7.92 -0.89
C THR A 81 -11.10 9.04 -0.81
N ALA A 82 -10.37 9.28 -1.90
CA ALA A 82 -9.47 10.42 -1.96
C ALA A 82 -10.24 11.73 -1.67
N GLY A 83 -9.74 12.51 -0.72
CA GLY A 83 -10.30 13.80 -0.32
C GLY A 83 -9.49 14.99 -0.85
N ALA A 84 -9.99 16.19 -0.60
CA ALA A 84 -9.26 17.41 -0.91
C ALA A 84 -8.19 17.66 0.16
N LEU A 85 -6.99 18.03 -0.28
CA LEU A 85 -5.92 18.46 0.62
C LEU A 85 -5.78 19.99 0.57
N PRO A 86 -5.49 20.64 1.70
CA PRO A 86 -5.07 22.03 1.65
C PRO A 86 -3.74 22.18 0.90
N PRO A 87 -3.44 23.39 0.39
CA PRO A 87 -2.16 23.65 -0.24
C PRO A 87 -1.01 23.41 0.75
N LYS A 88 0.15 23.03 0.19
CA LYS A 88 1.37 22.89 0.99
C LYS A 88 1.72 24.23 1.65
N PRO A 89 2.20 24.24 2.91
CA PRO A 89 2.60 25.44 3.61
C PRO A 89 3.68 26.21 2.84
N ALA A 90 3.74 27.53 3.06
CA ALA A 90 4.80 28.35 2.50
C ALA A 90 6.17 27.83 2.94
N GLY A 91 7.10 27.70 1.99
CA GLY A 91 8.44 27.18 2.25
C GLY A 91 8.54 25.66 2.37
N TRP A 92 7.47 24.91 2.06
CA TRP A 92 7.51 23.45 2.01
C TRP A 92 8.46 22.96 0.89
N LYS A 93 9.65 22.52 1.29
CA LYS A 93 10.73 22.09 0.39
C LYS A 93 11.32 20.76 0.87
N PRO A 94 10.63 19.64 0.64
CA PRO A 94 11.16 18.33 0.95
C PRO A 94 12.26 17.97 -0.05
N ARG A 95 13.24 17.20 0.42
CA ARG A 95 14.34 16.68 -0.37
C ARG A 95 14.36 15.18 -0.22
N LEU A 96 14.38 14.46 -1.34
CA LEU A 96 14.58 13.02 -1.37
C LEU A 96 16.00 12.77 -1.84
N ASP A 97 16.88 12.44 -0.90
CA ASP A 97 18.25 12.03 -1.21
C ASP A 97 18.27 10.55 -1.55
N THR A 98 19.11 10.18 -2.52
CA THR A 98 19.30 8.80 -2.92
C THR A 98 20.76 8.52 -3.15
N GLN A 99 21.23 7.34 -2.72
CA GLN A 99 22.55 6.84 -3.01
C GLN A 99 22.49 5.36 -3.41
N PRO A 100 23.40 4.87 -4.27
CA PRO A 100 23.52 3.45 -4.53
C PRO A 100 23.73 2.65 -3.24
N ALA A 101 23.12 1.47 -3.14
CA ALA A 101 23.34 0.52 -2.06
C ALA A 101 23.83 -0.82 -2.65
N ALA A 102 23.21 -1.94 -2.29
CA ALA A 102 23.47 -3.22 -2.94
C ALA A 102 23.00 -3.19 -4.43
N PRO A 103 23.49 -4.10 -5.29
CA PRO A 103 23.06 -4.17 -6.69
C PRO A 103 21.53 -4.18 -6.83
N GLY A 104 20.99 -3.28 -7.66
CA GLY A 104 19.55 -3.15 -7.89
C GLY A 104 18.77 -2.39 -6.81
N THR A 105 19.44 -1.88 -5.77
CA THR A 105 18.84 -1.15 -4.65
C THR A 105 19.42 0.24 -4.47
N GLN A 106 18.66 1.13 -3.83
CA GLN A 106 19.06 2.49 -3.49
C GLN A 106 18.72 2.77 -2.04
N ARG A 107 19.67 3.33 -1.28
CA ARG A 107 19.37 3.92 0.03
C ARG A 107 18.77 5.30 -0.20
N PHE A 108 17.76 5.66 0.58
CA PHE A 108 17.11 6.95 0.51
C PHE A 108 16.95 7.62 1.87
N SER A 109 16.81 8.94 1.85
CA SER A 109 16.38 9.74 3.00
C SER A 109 15.43 10.84 2.51
N LEU A 110 14.22 10.89 3.04
CA LEU A 110 13.28 11.99 2.86
C LEU A 110 13.52 13.01 3.98
N VAL A 111 13.94 14.22 3.61
CA VAL A 111 14.33 15.28 4.53
C VAL A 111 13.42 16.49 4.36
N LEU A 112 12.96 17.06 5.47
CA LEU A 112 12.20 18.30 5.49
C LEU A 112 12.71 19.17 6.64
N LYS A 113 13.00 20.46 6.36
CA LYS A 113 13.53 21.39 7.37
C LYS A 113 14.72 20.81 8.16
N GLU A 114 15.65 20.16 7.43
CA GLU A 114 16.85 19.50 7.98
C GLU A 114 16.57 18.26 8.87
N VAL A 115 15.31 17.87 9.04
CA VAL A 115 14.91 16.65 9.76
C VAL A 115 14.72 15.49 8.78
N VAL A 116 15.30 14.34 9.07
CA VAL A 116 15.04 13.09 8.33
C VAL A 116 13.66 12.57 8.75
N CYS A 117 12.69 12.66 7.84
CA CYS A 117 11.33 12.20 8.07
C CYS A 117 11.17 10.70 7.83
N SER A 118 11.88 10.16 6.84
CA SER A 118 12.02 8.72 6.66
C SER A 118 13.32 8.37 5.95
N GLU A 119 13.83 7.17 6.17
CA GLU A 119 15.01 6.65 5.51
C GLU A 119 14.90 5.14 5.32
N GLY A 120 15.64 4.59 4.37
CA GLY A 120 15.56 3.16 4.09
C GLY A 120 16.28 2.73 2.84
N VAL A 121 15.98 1.51 2.38
CA VAL A 121 16.47 0.95 1.11
C VAL A 121 15.28 0.51 0.27
N ALA A 122 15.28 0.90 -1.00
CA ALA A 122 14.28 0.50 -1.98
C ALA A 122 14.89 -0.32 -3.11
N ALA A 123 14.17 -1.31 -3.61
CA ALA A 123 14.54 -2.12 -4.76
C ALA A 123 13.64 -1.79 -5.95
N ARG A 124 14.21 -1.23 -7.02
CA ARG A 124 13.44 -0.74 -8.17
C ARG A 124 12.73 -1.87 -8.94
N ALA A 125 13.39 -3.02 -9.07
CA ALA A 125 12.91 -4.14 -9.88
C ALA A 125 12.04 -5.15 -9.11
N ALA A 126 12.05 -5.08 -7.77
CA ALA A 126 11.25 -5.95 -6.89
C ALA A 126 9.79 -5.48 -6.90
N ALA A 127 8.84 -6.39 -7.17
CA ALA A 127 7.40 -6.14 -7.26
C ALA A 127 6.98 -4.67 -7.58
N PRO A 128 7.32 -4.10 -8.76
CA PRO A 128 7.09 -2.67 -9.03
C PRO A 128 5.60 -2.30 -9.00
N ASP A 129 4.71 -3.23 -9.32
CA ASP A 129 3.26 -2.99 -9.19
C ASP A 129 2.80 -2.91 -7.74
N ALA A 130 3.44 -3.64 -6.81
CA ALA A 130 3.12 -3.56 -5.40
C ALA A 130 3.55 -2.22 -4.81
N ALA A 131 4.74 -1.71 -5.15
CA ALA A 131 5.17 -0.36 -4.75
C ALA A 131 4.19 0.72 -5.23
N ARG A 132 3.69 0.58 -6.46
CA ARG A 132 2.66 1.46 -7.02
C ARG A 132 1.32 1.33 -6.29
N ALA A 133 0.85 0.13 -6.00
CA ALA A 133 -0.39 -0.08 -5.26
C ALA A 133 -0.31 0.50 -3.83
N MET A 134 0.84 0.36 -3.16
CA MET A 134 1.10 1.02 -1.88
C MET A 134 1.05 2.54 -1.98
N ALA A 135 1.52 3.12 -3.10
CA ALA A 135 1.45 4.57 -3.32
C ALA A 135 0.02 5.04 -3.58
N GLU A 136 -0.75 4.25 -4.33
CA GLU A 136 -2.19 4.48 -4.54
C GLU A 136 -2.96 4.43 -3.21
N LEU A 137 -2.67 3.44 -2.34
CA LEU A 137 -3.23 3.34 -0.99
C LEU A 137 -2.94 4.60 -0.17
N LYS A 138 -1.66 5.00 -0.09
CA LYS A 138 -1.23 6.19 0.64
C LYS A 138 -1.89 7.46 0.08
N PHE A 139 -2.07 7.56 -1.23
CA PHE A 139 -2.75 8.69 -1.86
C PHE A 139 -4.23 8.79 -1.44
N VAL A 140 -4.96 7.68 -1.45
CA VAL A 140 -6.39 7.67 -1.05
C VAL A 140 -6.54 8.09 0.42
N LEU A 141 -5.64 7.65 1.29
CA LEU A 141 -5.70 7.94 2.72
C LEU A 141 -5.18 9.33 3.11
N ALA A 142 -4.48 10.05 2.23
CA ALA A 142 -3.77 11.29 2.56
C ALA A 142 -4.67 12.37 3.20
N ALA A 143 -5.91 12.54 2.71
CA ALA A 143 -6.85 13.53 3.26
C ALA A 143 -7.32 13.17 4.67
N MET A 144 -7.62 11.89 4.92
CA MET A 144 -7.93 11.41 6.27
C MET A 144 -6.73 11.60 7.19
N GLN A 145 -5.52 11.27 6.72
CA GLN A 145 -4.29 11.46 7.51
C GLN A 145 -4.06 12.93 7.88
N TYR A 146 -4.33 13.86 6.97
CA TYR A 146 -4.28 15.29 7.27
C TYR A 146 -5.28 15.68 8.37
N ARG A 147 -6.52 15.18 8.30
CA ARG A 147 -7.55 15.45 9.32
C ARG A 147 -7.20 14.87 10.69
N VAL A 148 -6.62 13.66 10.72
CA VAL A 148 -6.10 13.09 11.98
C VAL A 148 -5.02 13.99 12.54
N TRP A 149 -4.05 14.39 11.72
CA TRP A 149 -2.99 15.30 12.15
C TRP A 149 -3.52 16.63 12.68
N GLU A 150 -4.49 17.24 12.00
CA GLU A 150 -5.10 18.50 12.43
C GLU A 150 -5.84 18.36 13.77
N ALA A 151 -6.49 17.22 14.00
CA ALA A 151 -7.20 16.91 15.23
C ALA A 151 -6.28 16.45 16.38
N SER A 152 -5.05 16.04 16.10
CA SER A 152 -4.08 15.64 17.12
C SER A 152 -3.68 16.83 18.02
N PRO A 153 -3.36 16.59 19.30
CA PRO A 153 -2.74 17.61 20.17
C PRO A 153 -1.51 18.24 19.52
N ARG A 154 -1.29 19.54 19.75
CA ARG A 154 -0.21 20.30 19.09
C ARG A 154 1.18 19.73 19.36
N GLU A 155 1.37 19.12 20.51
CA GLU A 155 2.62 18.50 20.94
C GLU A 155 2.94 17.23 20.14
N LEU A 156 1.93 16.62 19.51
CA LEU A 156 2.05 15.43 18.67
C LEU A 156 2.01 15.75 17.17
N GLN A 157 1.80 17.02 16.79
CA GLN A 157 1.78 17.43 15.39
C GLN A 157 3.21 17.67 14.89
N HIS A 158 3.73 16.77 14.06
CA HIS A 158 5.04 16.96 13.44
C HIS A 158 4.94 17.13 11.92
N ASP A 159 5.79 17.98 11.34
CA ASP A 159 5.83 18.18 9.89
C ASP A 159 6.21 16.90 9.14
N CYS A 160 6.95 16.00 9.79
CA CYS A 160 7.32 14.73 9.19
C CYS A 160 6.12 13.79 8.98
N ASP A 161 5.07 13.90 9.79
CA ASP A 161 3.83 13.14 9.58
C ASP A 161 3.18 13.59 8.26
N LEU A 162 3.13 14.91 8.03
CA LEU A 162 2.61 15.47 6.78
C LEU A 162 3.47 15.13 5.56
N ALA A 163 4.80 15.06 5.73
CA ALA A 163 5.69 14.61 4.66
C ALA A 163 5.43 13.13 4.30
N ASN A 164 5.44 12.23 5.29
CA ASN A 164 5.34 10.79 5.07
C ASN A 164 3.94 10.32 4.67
N LEU A 165 2.88 10.96 5.19
CA LEU A 165 1.51 10.45 5.08
C LEU A 165 0.62 11.30 4.16
N VAL A 166 0.98 12.56 3.91
CA VAL A 166 0.11 13.51 3.18
C VAL A 166 0.72 13.96 1.86
N TRP A 167 1.73 14.84 1.90
CA TRP A 167 2.16 15.60 0.72
C TRP A 167 3.26 14.92 -0.10
N GLU A 168 4.09 14.08 0.52
CA GLU A 168 5.15 13.31 -0.14
C GLU A 168 4.94 11.79 -0.01
N SER A 169 3.73 11.36 0.30
CA SER A 169 3.42 9.98 0.72
C SER A 169 3.76 8.91 -0.32
N GLY A 170 3.79 9.26 -1.61
CA GLY A 170 4.24 8.38 -2.69
C GLY A 170 5.69 8.58 -3.14
N ALA A 171 6.46 9.49 -2.54
CA ALA A 171 7.78 9.87 -3.04
C ALA A 171 8.81 8.73 -2.94
N THR A 172 8.90 8.06 -1.78
CA THR A 172 9.84 6.94 -1.55
C THR A 172 9.46 5.72 -2.40
N LEU A 173 8.15 5.47 -2.57
CA LEU A 173 7.63 4.36 -3.39
C LEU A 173 7.91 4.50 -4.89
N LYS A 174 8.22 5.70 -5.38
CA LYS A 174 8.72 5.89 -6.77
C LYS A 174 10.12 5.33 -6.97
N LEU A 175 10.88 5.09 -5.89
CA LEU A 175 12.21 4.49 -5.97
C LEU A 175 12.15 2.97 -6.16
N GLY A 176 11.08 2.33 -5.69
CA GLY A 176 10.87 0.90 -5.77
C GLY A 176 10.14 0.35 -4.54
N LEU A 177 10.15 -0.97 -4.40
CA LEU A 177 9.63 -1.64 -3.22
C LEU A 177 10.52 -1.35 -2.00
N PRO A 178 10.00 -0.86 -0.87
CA PRO A 178 10.79 -0.69 0.35
C PRO A 178 11.22 -2.06 0.88
N LEU A 179 12.53 -2.25 1.02
CA LEU A 179 13.13 -3.42 1.67
C LEU A 179 13.30 -3.18 3.17
N GLU A 180 13.66 -1.95 3.52
CA GLU A 180 13.69 -1.44 4.88
C GLU A 180 13.21 0.02 4.85
N GLU A 181 12.45 0.44 5.85
CA GLU A 181 12.06 1.83 6.07
C GLU A 181 12.02 2.11 7.58
N ARG A 182 12.52 3.28 7.97
CA ARG A 182 12.40 3.85 9.31
C ARG A 182 11.83 5.25 9.19
N GLU A 183 10.80 5.54 9.95
CA GLU A 183 10.18 6.85 10.02
C GLU A 183 10.71 7.65 11.22
N TYR A 184 10.54 8.98 11.18
CA TYR A 184 10.92 9.89 12.27
C TYR A 184 10.29 9.52 13.62
N THR A 185 9.08 8.95 13.59
CA THR A 185 8.37 8.46 14.78
C THR A 185 9.12 7.32 15.48
N GLY A 186 10.04 6.64 14.77
CA GLY A 186 10.72 5.43 15.21
C GLY A 186 10.08 4.15 14.66
N ARG A 187 8.94 4.26 13.96
CA ARG A 187 8.31 3.13 13.28
C ARG A 187 9.27 2.54 12.25
N THR A 188 9.38 1.22 12.22
CA THR A 188 10.20 0.50 11.25
C THR A 188 9.39 -0.51 10.46
N ARG A 189 9.85 -0.79 9.25
CA ARG A 189 9.33 -1.80 8.34
C ARG A 189 10.50 -2.54 7.69
N GLN A 190 10.44 -3.87 7.66
CA GLN A 190 11.42 -4.70 6.96
C GLN A 190 10.71 -5.76 6.11
N LEU A 191 11.08 -5.86 4.83
CA LEU A 191 10.57 -6.91 3.95
C LEU A 191 11.18 -8.26 4.35
N GLU A 192 10.32 -9.21 4.70
CA GLU A 192 10.68 -10.59 4.98
C GLU A 192 10.70 -11.42 3.69
N SER A 193 9.67 -11.29 2.86
CA SER A 193 9.60 -12.03 1.60
C SER A 193 8.71 -11.38 0.53
N GLU A 194 9.03 -11.69 -0.72
CA GLU A 194 8.23 -11.43 -1.92
C GLU A 194 7.97 -12.77 -2.62
N SER A 195 6.73 -13.05 -2.98
CA SER A 195 6.34 -14.26 -3.70
C SER A 195 5.19 -13.99 -4.67
N LYS A 196 4.99 -14.93 -5.60
CA LYS A 196 3.87 -14.93 -6.54
C LYS A 196 3.01 -16.16 -6.27
N HIS A 197 1.70 -15.97 -6.21
CA HIS A 197 0.72 -17.03 -5.96
C HIS A 197 -0.40 -16.97 -7.00
N PRO A 198 -1.11 -18.08 -7.25
CA PRO A 198 -2.36 -18.03 -8.00
C PRO A 198 -3.34 -17.06 -7.35
N LEU A 199 -4.10 -16.34 -8.17
CA LEU A 199 -5.13 -15.42 -7.72
C LEU A 199 -6.19 -16.18 -6.90
N GLN A 200 -6.51 -15.61 -5.75
CA GLN A 200 -7.57 -16.04 -4.83
C GLN A 200 -8.62 -14.91 -4.73
N PRO A 201 -9.63 -14.86 -5.63
CA PRO A 201 -10.54 -13.72 -5.75
C PRO A 201 -11.33 -13.39 -4.48
N GLU A 202 -11.59 -14.40 -3.65
CA GLU A 202 -12.30 -14.30 -2.37
C GLU A 202 -11.57 -13.42 -1.35
N LEU A 203 -10.24 -13.35 -1.41
CA LEU A 203 -9.44 -12.50 -0.51
C LEU A 203 -9.63 -11.00 -0.81
N PHE A 204 -10.10 -10.65 -1.99
CA PHE A 204 -10.24 -9.26 -2.47
C PHE A 204 -11.69 -8.78 -2.50
N ARG A 205 -12.52 -9.30 -1.60
CA ARG A 205 -13.94 -8.91 -1.46
C ARG A 205 -14.24 -8.49 -0.04
N VAL A 206 -15.08 -7.47 0.10
CA VAL A 206 -15.71 -7.16 1.39
C VAL A 206 -16.71 -8.29 1.69
N PRO A 207 -16.65 -8.93 2.87
CA PRO A 207 -17.58 -10.00 3.23
C PRO A 207 -19.04 -9.52 3.25
N GLU A 208 -19.95 -10.45 3.02
CA GLU A 208 -21.39 -10.16 3.13
C GLU A 208 -21.78 -9.82 4.58
N GLY A 209 -22.84 -9.00 4.74
CA GLY A 209 -23.37 -8.64 6.05
C GLY A 209 -22.58 -7.56 6.81
N MET A 210 -21.59 -6.94 6.16
CA MET A 210 -20.89 -5.77 6.70
C MET A 210 -21.76 -4.51 6.64
N THR A 211 -21.72 -3.71 7.69
CA THR A 211 -22.30 -2.36 7.71
C THR A 211 -21.29 -1.39 7.11
N ALA A 212 -21.60 -0.85 5.93
CA ALA A 212 -20.76 0.12 5.26
C ALA A 212 -20.93 1.52 5.88
N ILE A 213 -19.82 2.16 6.24
CA ILE A 213 -19.79 3.52 6.78
C ILE A 213 -18.78 4.33 5.97
N ASN A 214 -19.19 5.45 5.40
CA ASN A 214 -18.24 6.34 4.75
C ASN A 214 -17.44 7.10 5.81
N ALA A 215 -16.11 7.02 5.71
CA ALA A 215 -15.23 7.85 6.49
C ALA A 215 -15.41 9.32 6.09
N PRO A 216 -15.17 10.26 7.02
CA PRO A 216 -15.20 11.69 6.69
C PRO A 216 -14.11 12.00 5.65
N SER A 217 -14.51 12.50 4.48
CA SER A 217 -13.59 12.91 3.41
C SER A 217 -13.10 14.35 3.52
#